data_AF-A0A5C7WUM7-F1
#
_entry.id   AF-A0A5C7WUM7-F1
#
_cell.length_a   1.000
_cell.length_b   1.000
_cell.length_c   1.000
_cell.angle_alpha   90.00
_cell.angle_beta   90.00
_cell.angle_gamma   90.00
#
_symmetry.space_group_name_H-M   'P 1'
#
loop_
_entity.id
_entity.type
_entity.pdbx_description
1 polymer ?
#
loop_
_entity_poly.entity_id
_entity_poly.type
_entity_poly.pdbx_seq_one_letter_code
_entity_poly.pdbx_strand_id
1 'polypeptide(L)'
;MGLARGRVRRVGWVVLTAASFVLAVLVETYGWPQFVDQVAAAAAPLPPAVPIFTGNYGEAGALSILGPAAGVDRAVYSGHNNYALWGPPPGRPDTVLCVGRFKPGYLERFWAEVRKIADIRPPDGVDNAEKSGGAAIYLCGQPRGDWAQLWPGLRHFD
;
A
#
# COMPACT_ATOMS: atom_id res chain seq x y z
N MET A 1 -65.13 -32.15 -20.59
CA MET A 1 -65.25 -30.99 -19.68
C MET A 1 -64.21 -31.16 -18.58
N GLY A 2 -63.19 -30.29 -18.51
CA GLY A 2 -62.26 -30.22 -17.35
C GLY A 2 -60.77 -30.37 -17.69
N LEU A 3 -60.04 -29.25 -17.62
CA LEU A 3 -58.65 -29.00 -18.01
C LEU A 3 -57.56 -29.87 -17.33
N ALA A 4 -56.47 -30.07 -18.09
CA ALA A 4 -55.15 -30.46 -17.62
C ALA A 4 -54.51 -29.45 -16.65
N ARG A 5 -53.73 -29.92 -15.66
CA ARG A 5 -52.62 -29.15 -15.06
C ARG A 5 -51.47 -30.09 -14.65
N GLY A 6 -50.39 -30.05 -15.42
CA GLY A 6 -49.12 -30.68 -15.10
C GLY A 6 -48.50 -30.07 -13.84
N ARG A 7 -47.92 -30.91 -12.98
CA ARG A 7 -47.23 -30.47 -11.77
C ARG A 7 -45.76 -30.25 -12.08
N VAL A 8 -45.42 -29.01 -12.44
CA VAL A 8 -44.03 -28.52 -12.49
C VAL A 8 -43.49 -28.53 -11.06
N ARG A 9 -42.52 -29.39 -10.74
CA ARG A 9 -41.72 -29.27 -9.52
C ARG A 9 -40.46 -28.47 -9.86
N ARG A 10 -40.40 -27.27 -9.28
CA ARG A 10 -39.38 -26.25 -9.47
C ARG A 10 -37.99 -26.80 -9.12
N VAL A 11 -37.04 -26.61 -10.02
CA VAL A 11 -35.60 -26.78 -9.78
C VAL A 11 -35.17 -25.79 -8.68
N GLY A 12 -34.38 -26.28 -7.72
CA GLY A 12 -33.92 -25.50 -6.57
C GLY A 12 -33.20 -24.23 -6.99
N TRP A 13 -33.52 -23.14 -6.29
CA TRP A 13 -32.80 -21.87 -6.40
C TRP A 13 -31.38 -22.09 -5.87
N VAL A 14 -30.39 -21.99 -6.74
CA VAL A 14 -29.03 -21.70 -6.31
C VAL A 14 -29.05 -20.25 -5.84
N VAL A 15 -29.08 -20.04 -4.53
CA VAL A 15 -28.75 -18.74 -3.95
C VAL A 15 -27.25 -18.57 -4.13
N LEU A 16 -26.83 -17.96 -5.23
CA LEU A 16 -25.49 -17.39 -5.34
C LEU A 16 -25.46 -16.19 -4.39
N THR A 17 -24.94 -16.39 -3.18
CA THR A 17 -24.62 -15.29 -2.27
C THR A 17 -23.59 -14.40 -2.94
N ALA A 18 -24.03 -13.23 -3.40
CA ALA A 18 -23.20 -12.13 -3.88
C ALA A 18 -22.44 -11.45 -2.72
N ALA A 19 -21.72 -12.24 -1.91
CA ALA A 19 -21.01 -11.77 -0.71
C ALA A 19 -19.50 -11.57 -0.94
N SER A 20 -18.97 -11.90 -2.12
CA SER A 20 -17.51 -11.92 -2.34
C SER A 20 -16.92 -10.63 -2.93
N PHE A 21 -17.74 -9.63 -3.29
CA PHE A 21 -17.25 -8.40 -3.94
C PHE A 21 -17.32 -7.15 -3.05
N VAL A 22 -18.14 -7.15 -1.99
CA VAL A 22 -18.29 -6.00 -1.08
C VAL A 22 -17.21 -6.00 0.03
N LEU A 23 -16.52 -7.13 0.25
CA LEU A 23 -15.56 -7.28 1.34
C LEU A 23 -14.15 -6.73 1.03
N ALA A 24 -13.71 -6.79 -0.23
CA ALA A 24 -12.32 -6.47 -0.59
C ALA A 24 -11.95 -5.00 -0.32
N VAL A 25 -12.78 -4.04 -0.73
CA VAL A 25 -12.49 -2.60 -0.55
C VAL A 25 -12.57 -2.15 0.91
N LEU A 26 -13.41 -2.80 1.72
CA LEU A 26 -13.55 -2.50 3.16
C LEU A 26 -12.40 -3.11 3.98
N VAL A 27 -11.87 -4.27 3.57
CA VAL A 27 -10.64 -4.85 4.15
C VAL A 27 -9.42 -4.02 3.78
N GLU A 28 -9.36 -3.50 2.54
CA GLU A 28 -8.30 -2.57 2.11
C GLU A 28 -8.33 -1.26 2.89
N THR A 29 -9.45 -0.83 3.49
CA THR A 29 -9.49 0.37 4.35
C THR A 29 -9.37 0.10 5.84
N TYR A 30 -9.48 -1.16 6.24
CA TYR A 30 -9.31 -1.61 7.61
C TYR A 30 -7.81 -1.69 7.95
N GLY A 31 -7.36 -0.83 8.86
CA GLY A 31 -5.96 -0.75 9.30
C GLY A 31 -5.20 0.48 8.81
N TRP A 32 -5.76 1.31 7.92
CA TRP A 32 -5.08 2.53 7.47
C TRP A 32 -4.73 3.51 8.59
N PRO A 33 -5.60 3.80 9.58
CA PRO A 33 -5.21 4.66 10.69
C PRO A 33 -3.98 4.12 11.43
N GLN A 34 -3.97 2.82 11.75
CA GLN A 34 -2.85 2.16 12.43
C GLN A 34 -1.59 2.08 11.57
N PHE A 35 -1.72 1.88 10.26
CA PHE A 35 -0.63 1.97 9.30
C PHE A 35 -0.01 3.37 9.32
N VAL A 36 -0.84 4.41 9.24
CA VAL A 36 -0.41 5.80 9.27
C VAL A 36 0.25 6.15 10.60
N ASP A 37 -0.28 5.70 11.74
CA ASP A 37 0.34 5.90 13.05
C ASP A 37 1.73 5.26 13.15
N GLN A 38 1.89 4.04 12.62
CA GLN A 38 3.19 3.36 12.59
C GLN A 38 4.21 4.09 11.70
N VAL A 39 3.77 4.58 10.53
CA VAL A 39 4.63 5.38 9.66
C VAL A 39 4.96 6.73 10.30
N ALA A 40 4.00 7.38 10.95
CA ALA A 40 4.21 8.64 11.66
C ALA A 40 5.24 8.49 12.78
N ALA A 41 5.14 7.44 13.59
CA ALA A 41 6.10 7.15 14.64
C ALA A 41 7.51 6.90 14.09
N ALA A 42 7.62 6.18 12.97
CA ALA A 42 8.90 5.93 12.29
C ALA A 42 9.49 7.20 11.64
N ALA A 43 8.63 8.10 11.15
CA ALA A 43 9.02 9.35 10.49
C ALA A 43 9.37 10.48 11.48
N ALA A 44 8.78 10.47 12.68
CA ALA A 44 8.94 11.50 13.71
C ALA A 44 10.41 11.88 14.05
N PRO A 45 11.36 10.93 14.18
CA PRO A 45 12.76 11.27 14.47
C PRO A 45 13.55 11.73 13.23
N LEU A 46 12.99 11.64 12.02
CA LEU A 46 13.67 11.99 10.77
C LEU A 46 13.48 13.47 10.43
N PRO A 47 14.45 14.10 9.74
CA PRO A 47 14.26 15.45 9.20
C PRO A 47 12.96 15.55 8.38
N PRO A 48 12.22 16.68 8.45
CA PRO A 48 10.96 16.85 7.69
C PRO A 48 11.13 16.68 6.17
N ALA A 49 12.32 16.99 5.65
CA ALA A 49 12.66 16.85 4.24
C ALA A 49 12.80 15.39 3.76
N VAL A 50 12.88 14.40 4.66
CA VAL A 50 12.94 12.98 4.27
C VAL A 50 11.58 12.54 3.75
N PRO A 51 11.45 12.21 2.45
CA PRO A 51 10.18 11.81 1.86
C PRO A 51 9.83 10.36 2.22
N ILE A 52 8.57 10.02 2.02
CA ILE A 52 8.07 8.64 2.09
C ILE A 52 7.89 8.10 0.68
N PHE A 53 8.40 6.90 0.42
CA PHE A 53 8.13 6.14 -0.80
C PHE A 53 7.36 4.87 -0.44
N THR A 54 6.18 4.71 -1.01
CA THR A 54 5.25 3.62 -0.69
C THR A 54 5.31 2.50 -1.72
N GLY A 55 5.05 1.27 -1.27
CA GLY A 55 5.01 0.08 -2.12
C GLY A 55 3.77 0.00 -2.99
N ASN A 56 2.68 0.68 -2.61
CA ASN A 56 1.49 0.75 -3.44
C ASN A 56 0.75 2.11 -3.35
N TYR A 57 -0.18 2.34 -4.28
CA TYR A 57 -0.94 3.59 -4.35
C TYR A 57 -1.98 3.74 -3.23
N GLY A 58 -2.42 2.63 -2.61
CA GLY A 58 -3.34 2.64 -1.45
C GLY A 58 -2.65 3.18 -0.20
N GLU A 59 -1.45 2.68 0.09
CA GLU A 59 -0.55 3.19 1.14
C GLU A 59 -0.25 4.68 0.95
N ALA A 60 0.03 5.08 -0.30
CA ALA A 60 0.28 6.48 -0.66
C ALA A 60 -0.96 7.36 -0.41
N GLY A 61 -2.13 6.86 -0.80
CA GLY A 61 -3.42 7.52 -0.57
C GLY A 61 -3.75 7.66 0.92
N ALA A 62 -3.54 6.61 1.71
CA ALA A 62 -3.76 6.62 3.14
C ALA A 62 -2.88 7.67 3.85
N LEU A 63 -1.59 7.73 3.53
CA LEU A 63 -0.69 8.74 4.08
C LEU A 63 -1.06 10.15 3.60
N SER A 64 -1.46 10.32 2.35
CA SER A 64 -1.84 11.63 1.82
C SER A 64 -3.12 12.16 2.46
N ILE A 65 -4.07 11.29 2.82
CA ILE A 65 -5.38 11.66 3.39
C ILE A 65 -5.34 11.75 4.91
N LEU A 66 -4.79 10.74 5.59
CA LEU A 66 -4.82 10.63 7.06
C LEU A 66 -3.52 11.12 7.72
N GLY A 67 -2.41 11.12 6.98
CA GLY A 67 -1.08 11.51 7.49
C GLY A 67 -1.02 12.90 8.11
N PRO A 68 -1.65 13.95 7.55
CA PRO A 68 -1.61 15.28 8.16
C PRO A 68 -2.14 15.31 9.61
N ALA A 69 -3.21 14.56 9.90
CA ALA A 69 -3.76 14.48 11.25
C ALA A 69 -2.86 13.69 12.22
N ALA A 70 -2.03 12.79 11.70
CA ALA A 70 -1.05 12.01 12.45
C ALA A 70 0.34 12.66 12.53
N GLY A 71 0.52 13.88 12.02
CA GLY A 71 1.81 14.60 12.02
C GLY A 71 2.77 14.21 10.90
N VAL A 72 2.28 13.52 9.86
CA VAL A 72 3.04 13.24 8.63
C VAL A 72 2.87 14.40 7.66
N ASP A 73 3.62 15.48 7.89
CA ASP A 73 3.71 16.62 6.97
C ASP A 73 5.00 16.54 6.14
N ARG A 74 5.02 15.61 5.19
CA ARG A 74 6.17 15.36 4.29
C ARG A 74 5.68 14.76 2.98
N ALA A 75 6.52 14.86 1.94
CA ALA A 75 6.16 14.37 0.62
C ALA A 75 6.00 12.84 0.60
N VAL A 76 4.94 12.37 -0.07
CA VAL A 76 4.60 10.95 -0.23
C VAL A 76 4.57 10.59 -1.71
N TYR A 77 5.33 9.57 -2.10
CA TYR A 77 5.47 9.11 -3.47
C TYR A 77 5.15 7.62 -3.61
N SER A 78 4.71 7.21 -4.81
CA SER A 78 4.54 5.80 -5.17
C SER A 78 4.80 5.62 -6.65
N GLY A 79 5.47 4.51 -6.99
CA GLY A 79 5.66 4.06 -8.37
C GLY A 79 4.50 3.18 -8.88
N HIS A 80 3.49 2.92 -8.06
CA HIS A 80 2.44 1.97 -8.40
C HIS A 80 1.31 2.61 -9.23
N ASN A 81 0.92 1.96 -10.33
CA ASN A 81 -0.21 2.31 -11.17
C ASN A 81 -0.16 3.79 -11.62
N ASN A 82 -1.32 4.44 -11.70
CA ASN A 82 -1.42 5.83 -12.09
C ASN A 82 -0.85 6.78 -11.03
N TYR A 83 -0.51 6.32 -9.82
CA TYR A 83 0.16 7.17 -8.84
C TYR A 83 1.54 7.63 -9.34
N ALA A 84 2.20 6.78 -10.13
CA ALA A 84 3.46 7.10 -10.77
C ALA A 84 3.42 8.34 -11.69
N LEU A 85 2.23 8.76 -12.13
CA LEU A 85 2.06 9.94 -12.99
C LEU A 85 2.30 11.26 -12.24
N TRP A 86 2.29 11.23 -10.89
CA TRP A 86 2.67 12.37 -10.06
C TRP A 86 4.18 12.49 -9.81
N GLY A 87 5.02 11.64 -10.44
CA GLY A 87 6.48 11.72 -10.37
C GLY A 87 7.19 11.52 -11.72
N PRO A 88 8.53 11.65 -11.77
CA PRO A 88 9.45 11.57 -10.64
C PRO A 88 9.47 12.81 -9.72
N PRO A 89 9.81 12.65 -8.44
CA PRO A 89 10.19 13.76 -7.57
C PRO A 89 11.45 14.48 -8.11
N PRO A 90 11.68 15.75 -7.76
CA PRO A 90 12.93 16.43 -8.11
C PRO A 90 14.09 15.96 -7.23
N GLY A 91 15.32 16.04 -7.75
CA GLY A 91 16.54 15.85 -6.97
C GLY A 91 16.89 14.39 -6.67
N ARG A 92 17.64 14.19 -5.58
CA ARG A 92 18.20 12.88 -5.19
C ARG A 92 17.49 12.28 -3.98
N PRO A 93 17.24 10.96 -3.95
CA PRO A 93 16.71 10.25 -2.78
C PRO A 93 17.81 9.85 -1.80
N ASP A 94 18.57 10.82 -1.29
CA ASP A 94 19.73 10.52 -0.42
C ASP A 94 19.34 9.85 0.90
N THR A 95 18.14 10.13 1.40
CA THR A 95 17.49 9.39 2.48
C THR A 95 15.99 9.33 2.21
N VAL A 96 15.40 8.13 2.25
CA VAL A 96 13.98 7.89 1.99
C VAL A 96 13.43 6.90 3.01
N LEU A 97 12.24 7.20 3.54
CA LEU A 97 11.48 6.24 4.32
C LEU A 97 10.64 5.37 3.37
N CYS A 98 11.11 4.16 3.07
CA CYS A 98 10.37 3.23 2.22
C CYS A 98 9.38 2.42 3.07
N VAL A 99 8.10 2.45 2.70
CA VAL A 99 7.01 1.85 3.47
C VAL A 99 6.24 0.89 2.58
N GLY A 100 5.94 -0.30 3.07
CA GLY A 100 5.02 -1.22 2.41
C GLY A 100 5.64 -2.57 2.11
N ARG A 101 5.03 -3.29 1.19
CA ARG A 101 5.47 -4.64 0.80
C ARG A 101 6.65 -4.61 -0.17
N PHE A 102 7.85 -4.47 0.37
CA PHE A 102 9.09 -4.59 -0.40
C PHE A 102 9.80 -5.92 -0.17
N LYS A 103 10.29 -6.54 -1.25
CA LYS A 103 11.41 -7.46 -1.15
C LYS A 103 12.69 -6.63 -0.92
N PRO A 104 13.54 -6.91 0.08
CA PRO A 104 14.77 -6.13 0.31
C PRO A 104 15.62 -5.97 -0.95
N GLY A 105 15.83 -7.05 -1.71
CA GLY A 105 16.55 -7.04 -2.98
C GLY A 105 15.91 -6.20 -4.10
N TYR A 106 14.64 -5.78 -3.97
CA TYR A 106 14.05 -4.77 -4.86
C TYR A 106 14.61 -3.39 -4.53
N LEU A 107 14.59 -3.00 -3.25
CA LEU A 107 15.08 -1.69 -2.79
C LEU A 107 16.58 -1.54 -3.01
N GLU A 108 17.35 -2.63 -2.84
CA GLU A 108 18.81 -2.65 -3.00
C GLU A 108 19.28 -2.33 -4.43
N ARG A 109 18.39 -2.44 -5.43
CA ARG A 109 18.66 -2.02 -6.82
C ARG A 109 18.72 -0.51 -6.97
N PHE A 110 18.09 0.23 -6.07
CA PHE A 110 17.97 1.69 -6.14
C PHE A 110 18.77 2.39 -5.04
N TRP A 111 18.93 1.74 -3.89
CA TRP A 111 19.69 2.24 -2.74
C TRP A 111 20.76 1.23 -2.33
N ALA A 112 21.98 1.69 -2.06
CA ALA A 112 23.03 0.81 -1.55
C ALA A 112 22.83 0.47 -0.07
N GLU A 113 22.18 1.34 0.70
CA GLU A 113 21.82 1.10 2.08
C GLU A 113 20.31 0.89 2.20
N VAL A 114 19.89 -0.29 2.66
CA VAL A 114 18.49 -0.64 2.93
C VAL A 114 18.41 -1.25 4.31
N ARG A 115 17.91 -0.50 5.29
CA ARG A 115 17.79 -0.97 6.67
C ARG A 115 16.33 -1.04 7.08
N LYS A 116 15.86 -2.26 7.36
CA LYS A 116 14.54 -2.45 7.98
C LYS A 116 14.54 -1.84 9.38
N ILE A 117 13.56 -1.00 9.69
CA ILE A 117 13.43 -0.34 11.00
C ILE A 117 12.22 -0.84 11.79
N ALA A 118 11.16 -1.30 11.11
CA ALA A 118 9.98 -1.86 11.76
C ALA A 118 9.21 -2.79 10.81
N ASP A 119 8.45 -3.73 11.38
CA ASP A 119 7.35 -4.42 10.70
C ASP A 119 6.09 -3.56 10.77
N ILE A 120 5.26 -3.60 9.73
CA ILE A 120 3.92 -3.00 9.75
C ILE A 120 2.93 -4.08 10.18
N ARG A 121 2.13 -3.78 11.21
CA ARG A 121 1.17 -4.72 11.78
C ARG A 121 -0.24 -4.16 11.67
N PRO A 122 -1.21 -4.88 11.08
CA PRO A 122 -2.60 -4.48 11.12
C PRO A 122 -3.20 -4.70 12.51
N PRO A 123 -4.33 -4.03 12.81
CA PRO A 123 -5.06 -4.22 14.07
C PRO A 123 -5.60 -5.65 14.22
N ASP A 124 -5.73 -6.07 15.48
CA ASP A 124 -6.45 -7.26 15.95
C ASP A 124 -6.07 -8.60 15.28
N GLY A 125 -4.86 -8.67 14.70
CA GLY A 125 -4.37 -9.88 14.04
C GLY A 125 -5.09 -10.21 12.73
N VAL A 126 -5.87 -9.28 12.17
CA VAL A 126 -6.53 -9.43 10.87
C VAL A 126 -5.50 -9.69 9.79
N ASP A 127 -5.79 -10.66 8.93
CA ASP A 127 -4.96 -10.99 7.78
C ASP A 127 -5.40 -10.12 6.59
N ASN A 128 -4.79 -8.94 6.49
CA ASN A 128 -4.95 -8.05 5.35
C ASN A 128 -3.71 -8.12 4.44
N ALA A 129 -3.76 -7.46 3.28
CA ALA A 129 -2.71 -7.53 2.27
C ALA A 129 -1.32 -7.15 2.84
N GLU A 130 -1.27 -6.25 3.82
CA GLU A 130 -0.05 -5.81 4.51
C GLU A 130 0.55 -6.93 5.38
N LYS A 131 -0.27 -7.65 6.16
CA LYS A 131 0.21 -8.75 7.02
C LYS A 131 0.59 -9.98 6.22
N SER A 132 -0.27 -10.45 5.31
CA SER A 132 0.05 -11.61 4.46
C SER A 132 1.25 -11.30 3.54
N GLY A 133 1.45 -10.02 3.23
CA GLY A 133 2.54 -9.55 2.39
C GLY A 133 3.89 -9.36 3.07
N GLY A 134 3.92 -9.22 4.40
CA GLY A 134 5.13 -8.89 5.16
C GLY A 134 5.55 -7.43 4.99
N ALA A 135 4.58 -6.50 5.01
CA ALA A 135 4.84 -5.07 4.89
C ALA A 135 5.75 -4.56 6.02
N ALA A 136 6.67 -3.68 5.68
CA ALA A 136 7.68 -3.17 6.60
C ALA A 136 8.06 -1.73 6.28
N ILE A 137 8.74 -1.11 7.23
CA ILE A 137 9.33 0.21 7.08
C ILE A 137 10.85 0.04 6.98
N TYR A 138 11.44 0.66 5.97
CA TYR A 138 12.86 0.68 5.70
C TYR A 138 13.37 2.11 5.65
N LEU A 139 14.56 2.34 6.18
CA LEU A 139 15.33 3.54 5.91
C LEU A 139 16.31 3.23 4.76
N CYS A 140 16.11 3.89 3.64
CA CYS A 140 16.90 3.72 2.43
C CYS A 140 17.83 4.93 2.25
N GLY A 141 19.08 4.68 1.87
CA GLY A 141 20.10 5.71 1.67
C GLY A 141 21.15 5.30 0.65
N GLN A 142 22.08 6.21 0.36
CA GLN A 142 23.12 6.00 -0.67
C GLN A 142 22.51 5.60 -2.04
N PRO A 143 21.72 6.50 -2.66
CA PRO A 143 21.00 6.18 -3.88
C PRO A 143 21.95 5.96 -5.05
N ARG A 144 21.60 5.01 -5.91
CA ARG A 144 22.36 4.63 -7.12
C ARG A 144 22.06 5.55 -8.32
N GLY A 145 21.42 6.69 -8.07
CA GLY A 145 21.01 7.68 -9.07
C GLY A 145 20.15 8.77 -8.43
N ASP A 146 19.79 9.78 -9.22
CA ASP A 146 18.74 10.72 -8.85
C ASP A 146 17.34 10.11 -9.08
N TRP A 147 16.29 10.81 -8.64
CA TRP A 147 14.92 10.33 -8.84
C TRP A 147 14.59 10.08 -10.31
N ALA A 148 15.02 10.95 -11.24
CA ALA A 148 14.72 10.79 -12.66
C ALA A 148 15.34 9.51 -13.25
N GLN A 149 16.53 9.13 -12.79
CA GLN A 149 17.21 7.89 -13.18
C GLN A 149 16.55 6.65 -12.57
N LEU A 150 16.12 6.73 -11.31
CA LEU A 150 15.55 5.58 -10.59
C LEU A 150 14.07 5.33 -10.94
N TRP A 151 13.31 6.39 -11.24
CA TRP A 151 11.85 6.34 -11.40
C TRP A 151 11.33 5.33 -12.44
N PRO A 152 11.93 5.20 -13.64
CA PRO A 152 11.47 4.21 -14.61
C PRO A 152 11.47 2.78 -14.07
N GLY A 153 12.45 2.42 -13.24
CA GLY A 153 12.51 1.11 -12.59
C GLY A 153 11.65 0.99 -11.33
N LEU A 154 11.32 2.12 -10.70
CA LEU A 154 10.39 2.18 -9.57
C LEU A 154 8.93 2.10 -10.02
N ARG A 155 8.61 2.31 -11.30
CA ARG A 155 7.23 2.20 -11.82
C ARG A 155 6.78 0.75 -12.00
N HIS A 156 5.58 0.43 -11.52
CA HIS A 156 5.00 -0.93 -11.60
C HIS A 156 3.46 -0.91 -11.56
N PHE A 157 2.82 -2.07 -11.82
CA PHE A 157 1.37 -2.21 -12.02
C PHE A 157 0.76 -3.47 -11.36
N ASP A 158 1.53 -4.15 -10.52
CA ASP A 158 1.24 -5.46 -9.91
C ASP A 158 0.60 -5.40 -8.52
#